data_AF-A8W905-F1
#
_entry.id   AF-A8W905-F1
#
_cell.length_a   1.000
_cell.length_b   1.000
_cell.length_c   1.000
_cell.angle_alpha   90.00
_cell.angle_beta   90.00
_cell.angle_gamma   90.00
#
_symmetry.space_group_name_H-M   'P 1'
#
loop_
_entity.id
_entity.type
_entity.pdbx_description
1 polymer ?
#
loop_
_entity_poly.entity_id
_entity_poly.type
_entity_poly.pdbx_seq_one_letter_code
_entity_poly.pdbx_strand_id
1 'polypeptide(L)' 'ARRLSLPLPLSATHRCDVCGKLLSTKLTLKRHKEQQHLQPLNNAVCNLCHKVFRTLNSLNNHRSIYHRRQK' A
#
# COMPACT_ATOMS: atom_id res chain seq x y z
N ALA A 1 4.28 -18.00 -34.95
CA ALA A 1 3.32 -16.91 -34.70
C ALA A 1 3.51 -16.37 -33.28
N ARG A 2 4.35 -15.34 -33.09
CA ARG A 2 4.60 -14.72 -31.78
C ARG A 2 3.44 -13.77 -31.48
N ARG A 3 2.69 -14.03 -30.42
CA ARG A 3 1.58 -13.16 -29.99
C ARG A 3 2.13 -11.78 -29.64
N LEU A 4 1.84 -10.80 -30.48
CA LEU A 4 2.05 -9.39 -30.15
C LEU A 4 0.92 -8.98 -29.19
N SER A 5 1.15 -9.15 -27.89
CA SER A 5 0.32 -8.54 -26.86
C SER A 5 0.72 -7.08 -26.74
N LEU A 6 0.31 -6.25 -27.70
CA LEU A 6 0.45 -4.81 -27.62
C LEU A 6 -0.80 -4.23 -26.93
N PRO A 7 -0.73 -3.79 -25.66
CA PRO A 7 -1.80 -2.96 -25.12
C PRO A 7 -1.65 -1.55 -25.71
N LEU A 8 -2.53 -1.20 -26.64
CA LEU A 8 -2.66 0.16 -27.16
C LEU A 8 -2.97 1.16 -26.02
N PRO A 9 -2.46 2.40 -26.11
CA PRO A 9 -2.66 3.47 -25.12
C PRO A 9 -4.09 4.03 -25.28
N LEU A 10 -4.65 4.74 -24.28
CA LEU A 10 -5.66 5.85 -24.42
C LEU A 10 -6.52 6.11 -23.17
N SER A 11 -5.89 6.24 -22.01
CA SER A 11 -6.46 7.02 -20.90
C SER A 11 -5.27 7.38 -20.04
N ALA A 12 -5.19 8.61 -19.52
CA ALA A 12 -4.09 9.13 -18.73
C ALA A 12 -3.83 8.28 -17.46
N THR A 13 -3.25 7.11 -17.66
CA THR A 13 -3.10 6.07 -16.66
C THR A 13 -1.62 5.91 -16.38
N HIS A 14 -1.27 6.06 -15.12
CA HIS A 14 0.10 5.94 -14.65
C HIS A 14 0.32 4.48 -14.26
N ARG A 15 1.23 3.82 -14.97
CA ARG A 15 1.64 2.43 -14.68
C ARG A 15 2.60 2.39 -13.50
N CYS A 16 2.32 1.53 -12.53
CA CYS A 16 3.24 1.23 -11.45
C CYS A 16 4.40 0.39 -11.99
N ASP A 17 5.62 0.90 -11.85
CA ASP A 17 6.85 0.21 -12.27
C ASP A 17 7.13 -1.07 -11.46
N VAL A 18 6.62 -1.14 -10.22
CA VAL A 18 6.91 -2.25 -9.30
C VAL A 18 6.00 -3.46 -9.51
N CYS A 19 4.70 -3.26 -9.78
CA CYS A 19 3.74 -4.35 -9.97
C CYS A 19 2.99 -4.31 -11.32
N GLY A 20 3.27 -3.33 -12.16
CA GLY A 20 2.61 -3.18 -13.47
C GLY A 20 1.17 -2.67 -13.42
N LYS A 21 0.60 -2.37 -12.25
CA LYS A 21 -0.80 -1.92 -12.12
C LYS A 21 -1.02 -0.56 -12.79
N LEU A 22 -2.12 -0.41 -13.52
CA LEU A 22 -2.52 0.85 -14.16
C LEU A 22 -3.44 1.64 -13.22
N LEU A 23 -3.07 2.89 -12.94
CA LEU A 23 -3.80 3.78 -12.03
C LEU A 23 -4.26 5.03 -12.79
N SER A 24 -5.44 5.57 -12.47
CA SER A 24 -6.06 6.67 -13.22
C SER A 24 -5.38 8.05 -13.05
N THR A 25 -4.52 8.25 -12.05
CA THR A 25 -3.82 9.53 -11.83
C THR A 25 -2.44 9.33 -11.17
N LYS A 26 -1.55 10.32 -11.32
CA LYS A 26 -0.21 10.31 -10.72
C LYS A 26 -0.26 10.29 -9.19
N LEU A 27 -1.26 10.95 -8.58
CA LEU A 27 -1.48 10.94 -7.14
C LEU A 27 -1.88 9.55 -6.64
N THR A 28 -2.80 8.88 -7.33
CA THR A 28 -3.20 7.52 -6.98
C THR A 28 -2.04 6.54 -7.14
N LEU A 29 -1.20 6.71 -8.17
CA LEU A 29 0.03 5.94 -8.33
C LEU A 29 1.03 6.19 -7.19
N LYS A 30 1.23 7.45 -6.79
CA LYS A 30 2.12 7.77 -5.66
C LYS A 30 1.63 7.10 -4.38
N ARG A 31 0.34 7.27 -4.04
CA ARG A 31 -0.28 6.60 -2.88
C ARG A 31 -0.21 5.08 -3.01
N HIS A 32 -0.43 4.53 -4.19
CA HIS A 32 -0.32 3.09 -4.43
C HIS A 32 1.10 2.59 -4.16
N LYS A 33 2.12 3.29 -4.68
CA LYS A 33 3.52 2.98 -4.38
C LYS A 33 3.80 3.09 -2.89
N GLU A 34 3.37 4.17 -2.24
CA GLU A 34 3.56 4.36 -0.80
C GLU A 34 2.86 3.30 0.07
N GLN A 35 1.71 2.79 -0.37
CA GLN A 35 0.91 1.84 0.42
C GLN A 35 1.18 0.37 0.11
N GLN A 36 1.69 0.06 -1.10
CA GLN A 36 1.85 -1.32 -1.59
C GLN A 36 3.30 -1.69 -1.86
N HIS A 37 4.19 -0.71 -2.05
CA HIS A 37 5.58 -0.94 -2.49
C HIS A 37 6.63 -0.30 -1.59
N LEU A 38 6.36 0.87 -1.00
CA LEU A 38 7.02 1.22 0.25
C LEU A 38 6.51 0.21 1.26
N GLN A 39 7.42 -0.62 1.77
CA GLN A 39 7.13 -1.49 2.89
C GLN A 39 6.39 -0.67 3.96
N PRO A 40 5.36 -1.25 4.61
CA PRO A 40 4.80 -0.64 5.81
C PRO A 40 5.99 -0.33 6.69
N LEU A 41 6.17 0.95 7.03
CA LEU A 41 7.24 1.41 7.89
C LEU A 41 7.32 0.37 9.02
N ASN A 42 8.42 -0.39 9.10
CA ASN A 42 8.56 -1.57 9.97
C ASN A 42 8.26 -1.25 11.45
N ASN A 43 8.05 0.02 11.76
CA ASN A 43 7.69 0.62 13.03
C ASN A 43 6.18 0.56 13.35
N ALA A 44 5.30 0.13 12.42
CA ALA A 44 3.86 0.02 12.66
C ALA A 44 3.43 -1.41 13.06
N VAL A 45 4.25 -2.09 13.86
CA VAL A 45 3.96 -3.41 14.42
C VAL A 45 3.46 -3.26 15.85
N CYS A 46 2.40 -3.97 16.21
CA CYS A 46 1.96 -4.01 17.59
C CYS A 46 2.85 -4.97 18.39
N ASN A 47 3.55 -4.50 19.42
CA ASN A 47 4.38 -5.35 20.28
C ASN A 47 3.57 -6.33 21.16
N LEU A 48 2.24 -6.22 21.21
CA LEU A 48 1.38 -7.06 22.05
C LEU A 48 0.78 -8.24 21.29
N CYS A 49 0.49 -8.07 20.00
CA CYS A 49 -0.08 -9.13 19.15
C CYS A 49 0.70 -9.37 17.85
N HIS A 50 1.84 -8.68 17.67
CA HIS A 50 2.71 -8.71 16.49
C HIS A 50 2.00 -8.43 15.17
N LYS A 51 0.83 -7.79 15.21
CA LYS A 51 0.07 -7.44 14.02
C LYS A 51 0.74 -6.24 13.32
N VAL A 52 1.01 -6.41 12.03
CA VAL A 52 1.62 -5.39 11.19
C VAL A 52 0.53 -4.50 10.61
N PHE A 53 0.66 -3.19 10.79
CA PHE A 53 -0.23 -2.20 10.22
C PHE A 53 0.48 -1.39 9.14
N ARG A 54 -0.31 -0.86 8.20
CA ARG A 54 0.21 -0.01 7.12
C ARG A 54 0.50 1.42 7.57
N THR A 55 -0.05 1.85 8.71
CA THR A 55 0.14 3.19 9.26
C THR A 55 0.23 3.15 10.78
N LEU A 56 0.96 4.11 11.35
CA LEU A 56 1.08 4.28 12.80
C LEU A 56 -0.27 4.67 13.43
N ASN A 57 -1.12 5.40 12.69
CA ASN A 57 -2.46 5.77 13.17
C ASN A 57 -3.38 4.53 13.31
N SER A 58 -3.32 3.61 12.34
CA SER A 58 -4.04 2.33 12.45
C SER A 58 -3.53 1.48 13.61
N LEU A 59 -2.21 1.47 13.84
CA LEU A 59 -1.61 0.79 15.00
C LEU A 59 -2.09 1.42 16.32
N ASN A 60 -2.08 2.75 16.42
CA ASN A 60 -2.48 3.45 17.65
C ASN A 60 -3.95 3.23 17.97
N ASN A 61 -4.83 3.29 16.96
CA ASN A 61 -6.25 2.97 17.11
C ASN A 61 -6.46 1.50 17.52
N HIS A 62 -5.74 0.57 16.89
CA HIS A 62 -5.76 -0.83 17.29
C HIS A 62 -5.31 -1.03 18.74
N ARG A 63 -4.21 -0.40 19.16
CA ARG A 63 -3.74 -0.45 20.54
C ARG A 63 -4.77 0.15 21.50
N SER A 64 -5.42 1.24 21.13
CA SER A 64 -6.44 1.88 21.97
C SER A 64 -7.73 1.05 22.10
N ILE A 65 -8.11 0.25 21.10
CA ILE A 65 -9.34 -0.55 21.12
C ILE A 65 -9.08 -1.93 21.73
N TYR A 66 -8.05 -2.63 21.23
CA TYR A 66 -7.77 -4.02 21.57
C TYR A 66 -6.79 -4.16 22.75
N HIS A 67 -5.96 -3.15 22.99
CA HIS A 67 -4.95 -3.15 24.06
C HIS A 67 -5.12 -1.97 25.03
N ARG A 68 -6.36 -1.47 25.15
CA ARG A 68 -6.75 -0.29 25.94
C ARG A 68 -6.25 -0.29 27.40
N ARG A 69 -5.92 -1.47 27.93
CA ARG A 69 -5.52 -1.69 29.32
C ARG A 69 -3.99 -1.71 29.57
N GLN A 70 -3.16 -1.56 28.54
CA GLN A 70 -1.70 -1.54 28.71
C GLN A 70 -1.21 -0.09 28.78
N LYS A 71 -1.40 0.53 29.95
CA LYS A 71 -0.75 1.77 30.37
C LYS A 71 0.17 1.47 31.54
#